data_AF-A0AAF3EMU6-F1
#
_entry.id   AF-A0AAF3EMU6-F1
#
_cell.length_a   1.000
_cell.length_b   1.000
_cell.length_c   1.000
_cell.angle_alpha   90.00
_cell.angle_beta   90.00
_cell.angle_gamma   90.00
#
_symmetry.space_group_name_H-M   'P 1'
#
loop_
_entity.id
_entity.type
_entity.pdbx_description
1 polymer ?
#
loop_
_entity_poly.entity_id
_entity_poly.type
_entity_poly.pdbx_seq_one_letter_code
_entity_poly.pdbx_strand_id
1 'polypeptide(L)'
;MGNYYVKPERAGNSPYTRSGLPPPKLDPTGDKPLHRGGNAMSLEMHMADERARARGLTPAEREWRMKWVKDQNLHPDEPIAVDAVHRQLNPIRILYRWPLDKLYKHFLKPTFGVYHGTAIRVVVPKFIFAFLGLQVIYYYWKYEARDWAHLRGIETSPERPVIMRGAEIEKRYPGLQTKALADPSKFDYLSPSYEKRTAILDVGAPGRPW
;
A
#
# COMPACT_ATOMS: atom_id res chain seq x y z
N MET A 1 -12.33 -10.62 25.68
CA MET A 1 -11.37 -11.46 26.43
C MET A 1 -10.78 -10.57 27.52
N GLY A 2 -11.01 -10.90 28.80
CA GLY A 2 -10.56 -10.05 29.91
C GLY A 2 -9.03 -10.01 29.98
N ASN A 3 -8.47 -8.84 30.25
CA ASN A 3 -7.06 -8.69 30.60
C ASN A 3 -6.84 -9.33 31.97
N TYR A 4 -6.68 -10.65 32.01
CA TYR A 4 -6.26 -11.33 33.23
C TYR A 4 -4.83 -10.88 33.51
N TYR A 5 -4.67 -10.09 34.56
CA TYR A 5 -3.38 -9.65 35.04
C TYR A 5 -2.57 -10.88 35.46
N VAL A 6 -1.54 -11.24 34.67
CA VAL A 6 -0.56 -12.26 35.04
C VAL A 6 0.54 -11.57 35.84
N LYS A 7 0.71 -11.97 37.10
CA LYS A 7 1.78 -11.44 37.96
C LYS A 7 3.14 -11.89 37.37
N PRO A 8 4.08 -10.97 37.10
CA PRO A 8 5.42 -11.34 36.66
C PRO A 8 6.18 -12.09 37.77
N GLU A 9 7.09 -12.98 37.37
CA GLU A 9 7.93 -13.74 38.29
C GLU A 9 8.79 -12.82 39.17
N ARG A 10 8.97 -13.21 40.43
CA ARG A 10 9.72 -12.41 41.41
C ARG A 10 11.22 -12.58 41.15
N ALA A 11 11.85 -11.54 40.61
CA ALA A 11 13.26 -11.57 40.19
C ALA A 11 14.26 -11.22 41.31
N GLY A 12 13.80 -10.77 42.50
CA GLY A 12 14.72 -10.43 43.59
C GLY A 12 14.15 -10.55 45.01
N ASN A 13 14.99 -10.19 45.98
CA ASN A 13 14.74 -10.38 47.42
C ASN A 13 14.25 -9.13 48.17
N SER A 14 13.99 -8.03 47.48
CA SER A 14 13.41 -6.83 48.12
C SER A 14 12.05 -7.19 48.72
N PRO A 15 11.82 -6.91 50.01
CA PRO A 15 10.51 -7.06 50.64
C PRO A 15 9.55 -5.92 50.27
N TYR A 16 10.07 -4.87 49.60
CA TYR A 16 9.35 -3.61 49.37
C TYR A 16 8.76 -3.48 47.96
N THR A 17 9.04 -4.41 47.05
CA THR A 17 8.54 -4.37 45.66
C THR A 17 7.94 -5.70 45.25
N ARG A 18 6.87 -5.65 44.44
CA ARG A 18 6.18 -6.85 43.95
C ARG A 18 7.06 -7.70 43.01
N SER A 19 7.97 -7.07 42.28
CA SER A 19 8.96 -7.72 41.42
C SER A 19 10.16 -8.28 42.19
N GLY A 20 10.32 -7.92 43.47
CA GLY A 20 11.46 -8.33 44.29
C GLY A 20 12.75 -7.58 44.00
N LEU A 21 12.80 -6.71 42.99
CA LEU A 21 13.97 -5.86 42.73
C LEU A 21 13.99 -4.71 43.76
N PRO A 22 15.15 -4.28 44.28
CA PRO A 22 15.21 -3.11 45.14
C PRO A 22 14.59 -1.90 44.43
N PRO A 23 13.88 -1.01 45.15
CA PRO A 23 13.36 0.21 44.53
C PRO A 23 14.52 0.97 43.88
N PRO A 24 14.31 1.60 42.71
CA PRO A 24 15.35 2.32 42.03
C PRO A 24 15.90 3.41 42.95
N LYS A 25 17.23 3.53 43.03
CA LYS A 25 17.89 4.57 43.84
C LYS A 25 17.47 5.95 43.29
N LEU A 26 17.03 6.81 44.18
CA LEU A 26 16.73 8.22 43.90
C LEU A 26 18.01 9.02 44.10
N ASP A 27 18.31 9.94 43.18
CA ASP A 27 19.50 10.80 43.30
C ASP A 27 19.27 11.88 44.37
N PRO A 28 20.14 12.00 45.40
CA PRO A 28 19.89 12.87 46.56
C PRO A 28 20.24 14.36 46.33
N THR A 29 20.44 14.81 45.09
CA THR A 29 21.12 16.08 44.83
C THR A 29 20.15 17.27 44.71
N GLY A 30 19.98 18.01 45.83
CA GLY A 30 19.42 19.37 45.91
C GLY A 30 17.94 19.48 46.31
N ASP A 31 17.45 20.71 46.46
CA ASP A 31 16.04 21.09 46.81
C ASP A 31 14.98 20.66 45.77
N LYS A 32 15.37 19.85 44.79
CA LYS A 32 14.49 19.38 43.72
C LYS A 32 13.75 18.13 44.18
N PRO A 33 12.50 17.93 43.74
CA PRO A 33 11.80 16.67 43.98
C PRO A 33 12.61 15.48 43.42
N LEU A 34 12.65 14.38 44.18
CA LEU A 34 13.45 13.20 43.84
C LEU A 34 12.94 12.53 42.55
N HIS A 35 13.81 12.38 41.56
CA HIS A 35 13.52 11.73 40.28
C HIS A 35 14.28 10.38 40.14
N ARG A 36 13.79 9.50 39.25
CA ARG A 36 14.50 8.27 38.89
C ARG A 36 15.71 8.62 38.00
N GLY A 37 16.91 8.18 38.38
CA GLY A 37 18.13 8.39 37.60
C GLY A 37 17.97 7.96 36.13
N GLY A 38 18.42 8.81 35.20
CA GLY A 38 18.33 8.60 33.75
C GLY A 38 17.04 9.10 33.08
N ASN A 39 16.02 9.47 33.85
CA ASN A 39 14.82 10.14 33.34
C ASN A 39 14.69 11.50 34.01
N ALA A 40 15.15 12.56 33.34
CA ALA A 40 15.02 13.91 33.86
C ALA A 40 13.55 14.26 34.20
N MET A 41 12.57 13.57 33.59
CA MET A 41 11.14 13.86 33.73
C MET A 41 10.28 12.57 33.73
N SER A 42 10.37 11.74 34.78
CA SER A 42 9.48 10.58 34.94
C SER A 42 8.15 10.97 35.62
N LEU A 43 7.01 10.64 34.98
CA LEU A 43 5.65 10.83 35.54
C LEU A 43 5.43 10.15 36.90
N GLU A 44 6.19 9.09 37.17
CA GLU A 44 6.00 8.23 38.34
C GLU A 44 6.73 8.70 39.61
N MET A 45 7.62 9.71 39.54
CA MET A 45 8.39 10.31 40.67
C MET A 45 8.69 9.33 41.84
N HIS A 46 8.48 9.75 43.10
CA HIS A 46 8.49 8.91 44.30
C HIS A 46 7.25 8.00 44.41
N MET A 47 6.23 8.24 43.58
CA MET A 47 4.98 7.46 43.53
C MET A 47 5.18 6.04 42.98
N ALA A 48 6.38 5.71 42.47
CA ALA A 48 6.79 4.34 42.19
C ALA A 48 6.75 3.47 43.46
N ASP A 49 6.99 4.05 44.65
CA ASP A 49 6.82 3.39 45.94
C ASP A 49 5.35 3.40 46.37
N GLU A 50 4.79 2.20 46.60
CA GLU A 50 3.40 2.00 46.99
C GLU A 50 3.06 2.67 48.33
N ARG A 51 4.02 2.77 49.27
CA ARG A 51 3.81 3.41 50.58
C ARG A 51 3.76 4.93 50.49
N ALA A 52 4.50 5.51 49.55
CA ALA A 52 4.47 6.94 49.30
C ALA A 52 3.20 7.32 48.53
N ARG A 53 2.74 6.44 47.63
CA ARG A 53 1.45 6.56 46.93
C ARG A 53 0.26 6.59 47.89
N ALA A 54 0.27 5.76 48.93
CA ALA A 54 -0.76 5.73 49.96
C ALA A 54 -0.85 7.02 50.80
N ARG A 55 0.23 7.80 50.90
CA ARG A 55 0.28 9.07 51.63
C ARG A 55 -0.22 10.28 50.83
N GLY A 56 -0.37 10.13 49.51
CA GLY A 56 -0.79 11.21 48.62
C GLY A 56 0.33 12.25 48.36
N LEU A 57 0.05 13.21 47.48
CA LEU A 57 1.00 14.29 47.15
C LEU A 57 0.94 15.42 48.18
N THR A 58 2.13 15.92 48.55
CA THR A 58 2.25 17.17 49.32
C THR A 58 1.74 18.38 48.51
N PRO A 59 1.39 19.50 49.16
CA PRO A 59 0.98 20.72 48.44
C PRO A 59 2.02 21.20 47.43
N ALA A 60 3.30 21.20 47.80
CA ALA A 60 4.40 21.60 46.91
C ALA A 60 4.51 20.71 45.67
N GLU A 61 4.39 19.39 45.84
CA GLU A 61 4.42 18.44 44.72
C GLU A 61 3.20 18.60 43.81
N ARG A 62 2.04 18.94 44.37
CA ARG A 62 0.83 19.22 43.58
C ARG A 62 0.99 20.46 42.72
N GLU A 63 1.62 21.51 43.24
CA GLU A 63 1.94 22.71 42.46
C GLU A 63 2.92 22.40 41.32
N TRP A 64 3.98 21.63 41.60
CA TRP A 64 4.92 21.18 40.58
C TRP A 64 4.25 20.31 39.51
N ARG A 65 3.35 19.41 39.92
CA ARG A 65 2.55 18.59 39.00
C ARG A 65 1.66 19.44 38.10
N MET A 66 1.07 20.50 38.65
CA MET A 66 0.22 21.42 37.89
C MET A 66 1.02 22.17 36.83
N LYS A 67 2.22 22.67 37.19
CA LYS A 67 3.16 23.29 36.23
C LYS A 67 3.54 22.30 35.13
N TRP A 68 3.94 21.09 35.51
CA TRP A 68 4.31 20.04 34.56
C TRP A 68 3.20 19.71 33.56
N VAL A 69 1.97 19.51 34.03
CA VAL A 69 0.83 19.19 33.15
C VAL A 69 0.56 20.35 32.21
N LYS A 70 0.70 21.60 32.68
CA LYS A 70 0.56 22.79 31.86
C LYS A 70 1.66 22.87 30.78
N ASP A 71 2.88 22.47 31.11
CA ASP A 71 4.01 22.44 30.17
C ASP A 71 3.89 21.34 29.10
N GLN A 72 2.99 20.36 29.27
CA GLN A 72 2.67 19.39 28.21
C GLN A 72 1.77 19.96 27.10
N ASN A 73 1.17 21.14 27.32
CA ASN A 73 0.38 21.78 26.28
C ASN A 73 1.35 22.36 25.24
N LEU A 74 1.30 21.78 24.03
CA LEU A 74 2.05 22.30 22.89
C LEU A 74 1.55 23.70 22.51
N HIS A 75 2.41 24.47 21.84
CA HIS A 75 2.00 25.75 21.28
C HIS A 75 0.88 25.53 20.24
N PRO A 76 -0.11 26.44 20.10
CA PRO A 76 -1.19 26.30 19.12
C PRO A 76 -0.70 26.09 17.68
N ASP A 77 0.49 26.62 17.35
CA ASP A 77 1.08 26.49 16.02
C ASP A 77 1.79 25.14 15.79
N GLU A 78 1.99 24.34 16.83
CA GLU A 78 2.62 23.03 16.73
C GLU A 78 1.57 21.94 16.50
N PRO A 79 1.87 20.93 15.65
CA PRO A 79 3.14 20.65 14.98
C PRO A 79 3.34 21.40 13.66
N ILE A 80 4.47 22.12 13.53
CA ILE A 80 4.86 22.80 12.28
C ILE A 80 5.55 21.80 11.36
N ALA A 81 4.85 21.36 10.31
CA ALA A 81 5.44 20.53 9.26
C ALA A 81 6.26 21.40 8.29
N VAL A 82 7.58 21.45 8.47
CA VAL A 82 8.49 22.19 7.57
C VAL A 82 8.77 21.36 6.32
N ASP A 83 8.03 21.64 5.24
CA ASP A 83 8.17 20.95 3.94
C ASP A 83 9.57 21.13 3.30
N ALA A 84 10.26 22.24 3.60
CA ALA A 84 11.50 22.63 2.92
C ALA A 84 12.74 21.81 3.32
N VAL A 85 12.80 21.31 4.57
CA VAL A 85 13.94 20.52 5.06
C VAL A 85 13.96 19.12 4.46
N HIS A 86 12.79 18.57 4.11
CA HIS A 86 12.66 17.17 3.68
C HIS A 86 12.49 16.97 2.17
N ARG A 87 12.40 18.03 1.35
CA ARG A 87 12.16 17.93 -0.10
C ARG A 87 13.08 18.81 -0.94
N GLN A 88 14.34 18.37 -1.10
CA GLN A 88 15.13 18.77 -2.26
C GLN A 88 14.73 17.88 -3.45
N LEU A 89 13.85 18.38 -4.34
CA LEU A 89 13.42 17.64 -5.54
C LEU A 89 13.94 18.31 -6.81
N ASN A 90 14.28 17.48 -7.81
CA ASN A 90 14.63 17.92 -9.16
C ASN A 90 13.49 18.75 -9.78
N PRO A 91 13.77 19.80 -10.58
CA PRO A 91 12.76 20.72 -11.13
C PRO A 91 11.72 20.00 -12.02
N ILE A 92 12.16 19.04 -12.83
CA ILE A 92 11.26 18.19 -13.64
C ILE A 92 10.27 17.46 -12.73
N ARG A 93 10.77 16.98 -11.58
CA ARG A 93 9.97 16.26 -10.59
C ARG A 93 8.97 17.15 -9.87
N ILE A 94 9.29 18.42 -9.69
CA ILE A 94 8.37 19.41 -9.16
C ILE A 94 7.26 19.66 -10.17
N LEU A 95 7.61 19.85 -11.45
CA LEU A 95 6.66 20.19 -12.51
C LEU A 95 5.54 19.15 -12.67
N TYR A 96 5.89 17.88 -12.89
CA TYR A 96 4.84 16.85 -13.11
C TYR A 96 4.05 16.50 -11.84
N ARG A 97 4.60 16.75 -10.64
CA ARG A 97 3.90 16.51 -9.36
C ARG A 97 3.03 17.68 -8.92
N TRP A 98 3.33 18.89 -9.41
CA TRP A 98 2.68 20.13 -8.99
C TRP A 98 1.15 20.09 -8.96
N PRO A 99 0.43 19.62 -10.01
CA PRO A 99 -1.03 19.65 -9.99
C PRO A 99 -1.62 18.75 -8.89
N LEU A 100 -1.07 17.56 -8.70
CA LEU A 100 -1.51 16.61 -7.69
C LEU A 100 -1.11 17.02 -6.27
N ASP A 101 0.05 17.66 -6.12
CA ASP A 101 0.50 18.22 -4.85
C ASP A 101 -0.40 19.40 -4.42
N LYS A 102 -0.86 20.22 -5.36
CA LYS A 102 -1.86 21.27 -5.12
C LYS A 102 -3.19 20.69 -4.70
N LEU A 103 -3.68 19.69 -5.42
CA LEU A 103 -4.92 18.99 -5.09
C LEU A 103 -4.85 18.38 -3.67
N TYR A 104 -3.71 17.77 -3.33
CA TYR A 104 -3.48 17.21 -2.01
C TYR A 104 -3.51 18.26 -0.90
N LYS A 105 -2.78 19.37 -1.06
CA LYS A 105 -2.66 20.41 -0.03
C LYS A 105 -3.97 21.16 0.22
N HIS A 106 -4.72 21.47 -0.85
CA HIS A 106 -5.89 22.33 -0.77
C HIS A 106 -7.20 21.57 -0.55
N PHE A 107 -7.31 20.30 -0.98
CA PHE A 107 -8.56 19.55 -0.88
C PHE A 107 -8.41 18.27 -0.05
N LEU A 108 -7.44 17.40 -0.36
CA LEU A 108 -7.39 16.08 0.30
C LEU A 108 -6.97 16.17 1.78
N LYS A 109 -5.94 16.96 2.09
CA LYS A 109 -5.44 17.13 3.46
C LYS A 109 -6.49 17.72 4.41
N PRO A 110 -7.19 18.82 4.07
CA PRO A 110 -8.20 19.39 4.98
C PRO A 110 -9.45 18.51 5.11
N THR A 111 -9.88 17.81 4.06
CA THR A 111 -11.12 17.02 4.11
C THR A 111 -10.93 15.64 4.74
N PHE A 112 -9.85 14.93 4.40
CA PHE A 112 -9.64 13.53 4.81
C PHE A 112 -8.56 13.37 5.89
N GLY A 113 -7.91 14.45 6.30
CA GLY A 113 -6.77 14.41 7.21
C GLY A 113 -5.49 13.89 6.53
N VAL A 114 -4.40 13.85 7.31
CA VAL A 114 -3.06 13.55 6.80
C VAL A 114 -2.92 12.10 6.32
N TYR A 115 -3.46 11.15 7.07
CA TYR A 115 -3.29 9.73 6.77
C TYR A 115 -3.96 9.32 5.46
N HIS A 116 -5.28 9.52 5.37
CA HIS A 116 -6.06 9.15 4.19
C HIS A 116 -5.70 10.02 2.97
N GLY A 117 -5.48 11.32 3.17
CA GLY A 117 -5.04 12.20 2.09
C GLY A 117 -3.72 11.73 1.47
N THR A 118 -2.76 11.28 2.29
CA THR A 118 -1.47 10.79 1.79
C THR A 118 -1.64 9.49 1.01
N ALA A 119 -2.49 8.58 1.48
CA ALA A 119 -2.80 7.35 0.75
C ALA A 119 -3.39 7.65 -0.64
N ILE A 120 -4.40 8.53 -0.71
CA ILE A 120 -5.03 8.94 -1.98
C ILE A 120 -3.99 9.56 -2.93
N ARG A 121 -3.15 10.46 -2.43
CA ARG A 121 -2.09 11.13 -3.22
C ARG A 121 -1.10 10.15 -3.85
N VAL A 122 -0.80 9.03 -3.19
CA VAL A 122 0.15 8.03 -3.70
C VAL A 122 -0.52 7.05 -4.66
N VAL A 123 -1.77 6.69 -4.37
CA VAL A 123 -2.47 5.59 -5.05
C VAL A 123 -3.14 6.08 -6.34
N VAL A 124 -3.90 7.17 -6.30
CA VAL A 124 -4.70 7.64 -7.44
C VAL A 124 -3.84 7.95 -8.67
N PRO A 125 -2.71 8.69 -8.57
CA PRO A 125 -1.90 8.99 -9.75
C PRO A 125 -1.34 7.72 -10.40
N LYS A 126 -0.94 6.72 -9.61
CA LYS A 126 -0.43 5.46 -10.14
C LYS A 126 -1.50 4.73 -10.95
N PHE A 127 -2.73 4.69 -10.45
CA PHE A 127 -3.85 4.09 -11.20
C PHE A 127 -4.17 4.86 -12.47
N ILE A 128 -4.16 6.20 -12.44
CA ILE A 128 -4.37 7.03 -13.63
C ILE A 128 -3.28 6.75 -14.68
N PHE A 129 -2.00 6.78 -14.29
CA PHE A 129 -0.90 6.52 -15.22
C PHE A 129 -0.88 5.07 -15.73
N ALA A 130 -1.23 4.09 -14.88
CA ALA A 130 -1.37 2.70 -15.30
C ALA A 130 -2.49 2.54 -16.32
N PHE A 131 -3.66 3.16 -16.08
CA PHE A 131 -4.79 3.13 -16.99
C PHE A 131 -4.45 3.81 -18.32
N LEU A 132 -3.87 5.01 -18.30
CA LEU A 132 -3.45 5.71 -19.51
C LEU A 132 -2.40 4.91 -20.30
N GLY A 133 -1.41 4.32 -19.60
CA GLY A 133 -0.42 3.45 -20.22
C GLY A 133 -1.05 2.24 -20.90
N LEU A 134 -1.98 1.56 -20.23
CA LEU A 134 -2.72 0.44 -20.81
C LEU A 134 -3.54 0.86 -22.04
N GLN A 135 -4.20 2.01 -22.00
CA GLN A 135 -4.95 2.52 -23.15
C GLN A 135 -4.05 2.85 -24.33
N VAL A 136 -2.89 3.46 -24.10
CA VAL A 136 -1.89 3.74 -25.15
C VAL A 136 -1.35 2.45 -25.75
N ILE A 137 -0.98 1.49 -24.90
CA ILE A 137 -0.50 0.17 -25.35
C ILE A 137 -1.59 -0.54 -26.16
N TYR A 138 -2.82 -0.57 -25.66
CA TYR A 138 -3.94 -1.19 -26.35
C TYR A 138 -4.25 -0.51 -27.68
N TYR A 139 -4.27 0.82 -27.72
CA TYR A 139 -4.49 1.57 -28.94
C TYR A 139 -3.39 1.29 -29.97
N TYR A 140 -2.12 1.34 -29.55
CA TYR A 140 -0.98 1.04 -30.40
C TYR A 140 -1.05 -0.39 -30.93
N TRP A 141 -1.35 -1.36 -30.05
CA TRP A 141 -1.50 -2.76 -30.45
C TRP A 141 -2.67 -2.97 -31.43
N LYS A 142 -3.79 -2.30 -31.23
CA LYS A 142 -4.99 -2.46 -32.06
C LYS A 142 -4.86 -1.84 -33.45
N TYR A 143 -4.25 -0.67 -33.56
CA TYR A 143 -4.23 0.12 -34.80
C TYR A 143 -2.88 0.09 -35.53
N GLU A 144 -1.79 -0.14 -34.81
CA GLU A 144 -0.44 -0.27 -35.36
C GLU A 144 0.06 -1.72 -35.24
N ALA A 145 -0.80 -2.69 -35.54
CA ALA A 145 -0.38 -4.08 -35.67
C ALA A 145 0.54 -4.21 -36.89
N ARG A 146 1.65 -4.94 -36.73
CA ARG A 146 2.59 -5.16 -37.83
C ARG A 146 1.91 -6.02 -38.88
N ASP A 147 1.80 -5.48 -40.10
CA ASP A 147 1.22 -6.17 -41.25
C ASP A 147 2.21 -6.12 -42.42
N TRP A 148 1.97 -6.89 -43.48
CA TRP A 148 2.83 -6.89 -44.66
C TRP A 148 2.94 -5.50 -45.32
N ALA A 149 1.91 -4.65 -45.17
CA ALA A 149 1.92 -3.27 -45.64
C ALA A 149 2.65 -2.29 -44.69
N HIS A 150 2.83 -2.65 -43.41
CA HIS A 150 3.41 -1.78 -42.37
C HIS A 150 4.46 -2.54 -41.56
N LEU A 151 5.74 -2.27 -41.84
CA LEU A 151 6.90 -2.90 -41.19
C LEU A 151 7.09 -2.53 -39.70
N ARG A 152 6.29 -1.60 -39.16
CA ARG A 152 6.36 -1.12 -37.78
C ARG A 152 5.24 -1.76 -36.95
N GLY A 153 5.40 -1.77 -35.64
CA GLY A 153 4.36 -2.26 -34.72
C GLY A 153 4.64 -3.64 -34.12
N ILE A 154 3.64 -4.14 -33.41
CA ILE A 154 3.69 -5.44 -32.73
C ILE A 154 3.17 -6.52 -33.68
N GLU A 155 3.96 -7.57 -33.89
CA GLU A 155 3.51 -8.76 -34.60
C GLU A 155 2.67 -9.63 -33.68
N THR A 156 1.43 -9.92 -34.08
CA THR A 156 0.59 -10.92 -33.45
C THR A 156 0.50 -12.15 -34.32
N SER A 157 1.23 -13.20 -33.95
CA SER A 157 1.02 -14.52 -34.52
C SER A 157 -0.10 -15.22 -33.75
N PRO A 158 -1.13 -15.79 -34.41
CA PRO A 158 -2.10 -16.62 -33.72
C PRO A 158 -1.39 -17.83 -33.11
N GLU A 159 -1.57 -18.05 -31.82
CA GLU A 159 -1.07 -19.25 -31.16
C GLU A 159 -1.83 -20.48 -31.67
N ARG A 160 -1.12 -21.59 -31.86
CA ARG A 160 -1.76 -22.86 -32.17
C ARG A 160 -2.48 -23.36 -30.93
N PRO A 161 -3.82 -23.59 -30.97
CA PRO A 161 -4.53 -24.07 -29.80
C PRO A 161 -4.05 -25.48 -29.44
N VAL A 162 -3.79 -25.70 -28.15
CA VAL A 162 -3.38 -27.01 -27.63
C VAL A 162 -4.62 -27.89 -27.45
N ILE A 163 -4.72 -28.96 -28.24
CA ILE A 163 -5.80 -29.96 -28.10
C ILE A 163 -5.33 -31.08 -27.17
N MET A 164 -5.77 -31.05 -25.91
CA MET A 164 -5.38 -32.02 -24.89
C MET A 164 -5.74 -33.48 -25.25
N ARG A 165 -6.89 -33.71 -25.90
CA ARG A 165 -7.40 -35.05 -26.27
C ARG A 165 -7.35 -35.31 -27.78
N GLY A 166 -6.35 -34.76 -28.48
CA GLY A 166 -6.25 -34.83 -29.94
C GLY A 166 -6.33 -36.27 -30.47
N ALA A 167 -5.60 -37.20 -29.87
CA ALA A 167 -5.59 -38.60 -30.34
C ALA A 167 -6.94 -39.31 -30.20
N GLU A 168 -7.72 -39.01 -29.14
CA GLU A 168 -9.03 -39.62 -28.93
C GLU A 168 -10.08 -39.05 -29.90
N ILE A 169 -10.01 -37.75 -30.16
CA ILE A 169 -10.91 -37.07 -31.10
C ILE A 169 -10.68 -37.59 -32.52
N GLU A 170 -9.42 -37.75 -32.94
CA GLU A 170 -9.08 -38.24 -34.27
C GLU A 170 -9.54 -39.70 -34.46
N LYS A 171 -9.45 -40.54 -33.42
CA LYS A 171 -9.97 -41.91 -33.46
C LYS A 171 -11.49 -41.99 -33.63
N ARG A 172 -12.23 -41.08 -32.98
CA ARG A 172 -13.71 -41.07 -33.05
C ARG A 172 -14.23 -40.37 -34.30
N TYR A 173 -13.55 -39.31 -34.73
CA TYR A 173 -13.95 -38.42 -35.81
C TYR A 173 -12.72 -38.06 -36.66
N PRO A 174 -12.31 -38.93 -37.60
CA PRO A 174 -11.12 -38.70 -38.41
C PRO A 174 -11.28 -37.44 -39.27
N GLY A 175 -10.25 -36.59 -39.28
CA GLY A 175 -10.23 -35.34 -40.05
C GLY A 175 -11.13 -34.23 -39.49
N LEU A 176 -11.71 -34.40 -38.30
CA LEU A 176 -12.51 -33.33 -37.68
C LEU A 176 -11.62 -32.16 -37.25
N GLN A 177 -10.41 -32.43 -36.75
CA GLN A 177 -9.52 -31.39 -36.24
C GLN A 177 -9.06 -30.42 -37.32
N THR A 178 -8.77 -30.94 -38.52
CA THR A 178 -8.35 -30.14 -39.67
C THR A 178 -9.48 -29.31 -40.25
N LYS A 179 -10.75 -29.71 -40.06
CA LYS A 179 -11.94 -28.93 -40.44
C LYS A 179 -12.35 -27.91 -39.38
N ALA A 180 -12.23 -28.30 -38.11
CA ALA A 180 -12.67 -27.51 -36.97
C ALA A 180 -11.66 -26.44 -36.53
N LEU A 181 -10.37 -26.64 -36.82
CA LEU A 181 -9.35 -25.63 -36.58
C LEU A 181 -9.06 -24.86 -37.86
N ALA A 182 -9.11 -23.53 -37.77
CA ALA A 182 -8.61 -22.67 -38.82
C ALA A 182 -7.08 -22.78 -38.87
N ASP A 183 -6.54 -23.28 -39.98
CA ASP A 183 -5.11 -23.18 -40.26
C ASP A 183 -4.87 -21.95 -41.16
N PRO A 184 -4.39 -20.82 -40.60
CA PRO A 184 -4.14 -19.62 -41.39
C PRO A 184 -3.01 -19.81 -42.41
N SER A 185 -2.13 -20.81 -42.23
CA SER A 185 -1.04 -21.11 -43.18
C SER A 185 -1.49 -21.91 -44.40
N LYS A 186 -2.73 -22.44 -44.39
CA LYS A 186 -3.29 -23.23 -45.51
C LYS A 186 -3.43 -22.42 -46.81
N PHE A 187 -3.52 -21.11 -46.73
CA PHE A 187 -3.81 -20.23 -47.86
C PHE A 187 -2.73 -19.17 -48.08
N ASP A 188 -1.44 -19.54 -48.04
CA ASP A 188 -0.32 -18.59 -48.21
C ASP A 188 -0.56 -17.25 -47.46
N TYR A 189 -0.23 -16.10 -48.04
CA TYR A 189 -0.50 -14.77 -47.46
C TYR A 189 -1.91 -14.22 -47.78
N LEU A 190 -2.72 -14.93 -48.57
CA LEU A 190 -4.01 -14.42 -49.06
C LEU A 190 -5.17 -15.16 -48.40
N SER A 191 -5.81 -14.49 -47.44
CA SER A 191 -7.04 -15.00 -46.86
C SER A 191 -8.16 -15.09 -47.91
N PRO A 192 -8.78 -16.28 -48.12
CA PRO A 192 -9.93 -16.42 -49.00
C PRO A 192 -11.13 -15.57 -48.58
N SER A 193 -11.19 -15.11 -47.32
CA SER A 193 -12.28 -14.25 -46.85
C SER A 193 -12.31 -12.90 -47.57
N TYR A 194 -11.15 -12.42 -48.06
CA TYR A 194 -11.02 -11.16 -48.79
C TYR A 194 -11.58 -11.27 -50.21
N GLU A 195 -11.27 -12.38 -50.91
CA GLU A 195 -11.70 -12.60 -52.30
C GLU A 195 -13.07 -13.29 -52.43
N LYS A 196 -13.34 -14.29 -51.59
CA LYS A 196 -14.47 -15.22 -51.76
C LYS A 196 -15.59 -15.02 -50.75
N ARG A 197 -15.42 -14.15 -49.74
CA ARG A 197 -16.36 -13.96 -48.60
C ARG A 197 -16.84 -15.28 -47.96
N THR A 198 -16.02 -16.33 -48.02
CA THR A 198 -16.30 -17.61 -47.36
C THR A 198 -15.55 -17.68 -46.04
N ALA A 199 -16.20 -18.20 -45.00
CA ALA A 199 -15.54 -18.43 -43.71
C ALA A 199 -14.43 -19.49 -43.85
N ILE A 200 -13.34 -19.31 -43.11
CA ILE A 200 -12.20 -20.26 -43.09
C ILE A 200 -12.60 -21.56 -42.39
N LEU A 201 -13.54 -21.47 -41.44
CA LEU A 201 -14.08 -22.58 -40.68
C LEU A 201 -15.27 -23.18 -41.43
N ASP A 202 -15.24 -24.50 -41.61
CA ASP A 202 -16.40 -25.26 -42.04
C ASP A 202 -17.35 -25.42 -40.84
N VAL A 203 -18.32 -24.51 -40.72
CA VAL A 203 -19.32 -24.51 -39.64
C VAL A 203 -20.48 -25.49 -39.95
N GLY A 204 -20.37 -26.26 -41.04
CA GLY A 204 -21.45 -27.08 -41.57
C GLY A 204 -22.48 -26.26 -42.37
N ALA A 205 -23.47 -26.96 -42.93
CA ALA A 205 -24.57 -26.30 -43.62
C ALA A 205 -25.33 -25.37 -42.65
N PRO A 206 -25.71 -24.15 -43.06
CA PRO A 206 -26.50 -23.27 -42.22
C PRO A 206 -27.79 -24.00 -41.79
N GLY A 207 -28.09 -23.96 -40.50
CA GLY A 207 -29.28 -24.63 -39.94
C GLY A 207 -30.60 -24.04 -40.46
N ARG A 208 -30.56 -22.86 -41.07
CA ARG A 208 -31.68 -22.34 -41.87
C ARG A 208 -31.45 -22.70 -43.34
N PRO A 209 -32.40 -23.38 -44.01
CA PRO A 209 -32.51 -23.13 -45.44
C PRO A 209 -32.78 -21.62 -45.55
N TRP A 210 -31.95 -20.90 -46.30
CA TRP A 210 -31.87 -19.44 -46.45
C TRP A 210 -31.33 -18.61 -45.26
#